data_AF-A0A1N6YGW0-F1
#
_entry.id   AF-A0A1N6YGW0-F1
#
_cell.length_a   1.000
_cell.length_b   1.000
_cell.length_c   1.000
_cell.angle_alpha   90.00
_cell.angle_beta   90.00
_cell.angle_gamma   90.00
#
_symmetry.space_group_name_H-M   'P 1'
#
loop_
_entity.id
_entity.type
_entity.pdbx_description
1 polymer ?
#
loop_
_entity_poly.entity_id
_entity_poly.type
_entity_poly.pdbx_seq_one_letter_code
_entity_poly.pdbx_strand_id
1 'polypeptide(L)'
;MVNIYFHQGFLAGVFRQIPETLGREVFKEFLVLAYITYLISGIQIYLITQFSYLVATFFNRFRLLISILVFILSHYLILRIGGFLNYLFNWLPDLPITIFTESPAGVSESTIYIGSAPFIVIVLMMVGLFFLNSRLLASDVDV
;
A
#
# COMPACT_ATOMS: atom_id res chain seq x y z
N MET A 1 -1.13 3.17 22.80
CA MET A 1 -0.20 4.33 22.72
C MET A 1 1.14 3.96 23.35
N VAL A 2 1.92 3.11 22.68
CA VAL A 2 3.30 2.81 23.07
C VAL A 2 4.08 2.73 21.77
N ASN A 3 5.28 3.31 21.79
CA ASN A 3 6.36 3.15 20.79
C ASN A 3 6.60 4.24 19.73
N ILE A 4 6.18 5.49 19.94
CA ILE A 4 6.71 6.65 19.16
C ILE A 4 7.92 7.31 19.87
N TYR A 5 8.02 7.20 21.20
CA TYR A 5 9.12 7.81 21.97
C TYR A 5 10.45 7.06 21.86
N PHE A 6 10.46 5.74 21.62
CA PHE A 6 11.70 4.95 21.60
C PHE A 6 12.49 5.05 20.28
N HIS A 7 11.85 5.53 19.21
CA HIS A 7 12.48 5.67 17.90
C HIS A 7 12.87 7.11 17.56
N GLN A 8 12.78 8.06 18.50
CA GLN A 8 13.22 9.44 18.28
C GLN A 8 14.70 9.54 17.90
N GLY A 9 15.56 8.72 18.52
CA GLY A 9 16.99 8.68 18.18
C GLY A 9 17.27 8.09 16.79
N PHE A 10 16.48 7.09 16.36
CA PHE A 10 16.56 6.51 15.02
C PHE A 10 16.06 7.48 13.96
N LEU A 11 14.90 8.11 14.20
CA LEU A 11 14.34 9.14 13.31
C LEU A 11 15.28 10.35 13.22
N ALA A 12 15.84 10.82 14.34
CA ALA A 12 16.82 11.91 14.34
C ALA A 12 18.13 11.52 13.64
N GLY A 13 18.54 10.24 13.72
CA GLY A 13 19.70 9.70 13.00
C GLY A 13 19.48 9.64 11.50
N VAL A 14 18.30 9.17 11.06
CA VAL A 14 17.87 9.20 9.65
C VAL A 14 17.82 10.65 9.14
N PHE A 15 17.25 11.59 9.90
CA PHE A 15 17.18 13.00 9.52
C PHE A 15 18.56 13.69 9.47
N ARG A 16 19.51 13.30 10.33
CA ARG A 16 20.87 13.86 10.35
C ARG A 16 21.80 13.30 9.27
N GLN A 17 21.51 12.10 8.77
CA GLN A 17 22.30 11.45 7.72
C GLN A 17 21.80 11.77 6.31
N ILE A 18 20.70 12.51 6.16
CA ILE A 18 20.28 13.05 4.87
C ILE A 18 21.26 14.19 4.53
N PRO A 19 22.12 14.01 3.51
CA PRO A 19 23.02 15.06 3.05
C PRO A 19 22.20 16.31 2.68
N GLU A 20 22.62 17.49 3.14
CA GLU A 20 21.97 18.76 2.79
C GLU A 20 21.95 19.02 1.26
N THR A 21 22.74 18.26 0.49
CA THR A 21 22.82 18.27 -0.97
C THR A 21 21.73 17.45 -1.68
N LEU A 22 20.99 16.57 -1.00
CA LEU A 22 19.80 15.87 -1.54
C LEU A 22 18.53 16.77 -1.50
N GLY A 23 18.75 18.09 -1.55
CA GLY A 23 18.15 19.08 -0.64
C GLY A 23 16.77 19.66 -0.97
N ARG A 24 16.01 19.15 -1.95
CA ARG A 24 14.60 19.60 -2.11
C ARG A 24 13.76 18.71 -3.01
N GLU A 25 14.35 18.21 -4.10
CA GLU A 25 13.61 17.41 -5.09
C GLU A 25 13.38 15.99 -4.59
N VAL A 26 14.43 15.33 -4.09
CA VAL A 26 14.30 13.99 -3.47
C VAL A 26 13.38 14.01 -2.25
N PHE A 27 13.40 15.09 -1.46
CA PHE A 27 12.48 15.25 -0.34
C PHE A 27 11.02 15.39 -0.78
N LYS A 28 10.75 16.14 -1.88
CA LYS A 28 9.40 16.23 -2.46
C LYS A 28 8.94 14.89 -3.03
N GLU A 29 9.79 14.18 -3.77
CA GLU A 29 9.49 12.87 -4.32
C GLU A 29 9.17 11.86 -3.22
N PHE A 30 9.97 11.85 -2.15
CA PHE A 30 9.71 11.01 -0.98
C PHE A 30 8.37 11.35 -0.32
N LEU A 31 8.05 12.64 -0.12
CA LEU A 31 6.78 13.06 0.45
C LEU A 31 5.59 12.66 -0.44
N VAL A 32 5.71 12.82 -1.76
CA VAL A 32 4.69 12.41 -2.72
C VAL A 32 4.48 10.91 -2.66
N LEU A 33 5.55 10.12 -2.64
CA LEU A 33 5.47 8.65 -2.57
C LEU A 33 4.89 8.18 -1.22
N ALA A 34 5.27 8.82 -0.12
CA ALA A 34 4.71 8.55 1.20
C ALA A 34 3.21 8.90 1.25
N TYR A 35 2.80 10.03 0.68
CA TYR A 35 1.40 10.43 0.60
C TYR A 35 0.56 9.47 -0.26
N ILE A 36 1.07 9.07 -1.43
CA ILE A 36 0.42 8.08 -2.30
C ILE A 36 0.28 6.74 -1.57
N THR A 37 1.34 6.29 -0.89
CA THR A 37 1.31 5.04 -0.10
C THR A 37 0.29 5.11 1.03
N TYR A 38 0.20 6.25 1.71
CA TYR A 38 -0.82 6.50 2.72
C TYR A 38 -2.23 6.45 2.15
N LEU A 39 -2.49 7.08 1.00
CA LEU A 39 -3.79 7.03 0.33
C LEU A 39 -4.17 5.60 -0.09
N ILE A 40 -3.25 4.87 -0.72
CA ILE A 40 -3.49 3.49 -1.17
C ILE A 40 -3.83 2.60 0.02
N SER A 41 -3.01 2.63 1.08
CA SER A 41 -3.24 1.82 2.28
C SER A 41 -4.55 2.20 2.99
N GLY A 42 -4.87 3.50 3.05
CA GLY A 42 -6.12 4.01 3.61
C GLY A 42 -7.35 3.51 2.83
N ILE A 43 -7.35 3.63 1.50
CA ILE A 43 -8.44 3.14 0.66
C ILE A 43 -8.59 1.63 0.77
N GLN A 44 -7.47 0.89 0.80
CA GLN A 44 -7.50 -0.56 0.95
C GLN A 44 -8.13 -0.99 2.27
N ILE A 45 -7.72 -0.39 3.40
CA ILE A 45 -8.32 -0.65 4.72
C ILE A 45 -9.81 -0.28 4.71
N TYR A 46 -10.17 0.84 4.09
CA TYR A 46 -11.56 1.26 3.96
C TYR A 46 -12.41 0.25 3.20
N LEU A 47 -11.94 -0.23 2.05
CA LEU A 47 -12.64 -1.24 1.24
C LEU A 47 -12.80 -2.57 1.98
N ILE A 48 -11.77 -3.01 2.71
CA ILE A 48 -11.85 -4.24 3.53
C ILE A 48 -12.86 -4.05 4.68
N THR A 49 -12.87 -2.88 5.32
CA THR A 49 -13.81 -2.56 6.39
C THR A 49 -15.25 -2.59 5.87
N GLN A 50 -15.52 -1.95 4.73
CA GLN A 50 -16.84 -2.01 4.09
C GLN A 50 -17.25 -3.44 3.76
N PHE A 51 -16.36 -4.20 3.14
CA PHE A 51 -16.62 -5.60 2.77
C PHE A 51 -16.99 -6.43 3.99
N SER A 52 -16.21 -6.29 5.05
CA SER A 52 -16.41 -7.03 6.30
C SER A 52 -17.74 -6.68 6.96
N TYR A 53 -18.12 -5.40 6.93
CA TYR A 53 -19.40 -4.94 7.44
C TYR A 53 -20.57 -5.47 6.63
N LEU A 54 -20.51 -5.39 5.30
CA LEU A 54 -21.55 -5.89 4.39
C LEU A 54 -21.76 -7.39 4.57
N VAL A 55 -20.68 -8.18 4.60
CA VAL A 55 -20.76 -9.63 4.85
C VAL A 55 -21.40 -9.91 6.22
N ALA A 56 -21.07 -9.12 7.23
CA ALA A 56 -21.64 -9.31 8.56
C ALA A 56 -23.15 -9.00 8.62
N THR A 57 -23.68 -8.12 7.76
CA THR A 57 -25.13 -7.83 7.66
C THR A 57 -25.97 -9.07 7.40
N PHE A 58 -25.46 -10.03 6.62
CA PHE A 58 -26.15 -11.29 6.34
C PHE A 58 -26.32 -12.21 7.56
N PHE A 59 -25.73 -11.87 8.72
CA PHE A 59 -25.80 -12.66 9.94
C PHE A 59 -26.50 -11.91 11.08
N ASN A 60 -27.57 -12.50 11.62
CA ASN A 60 -28.35 -11.91 12.72
C ASN A 60 -27.67 -12.02 14.10
N ARG A 61 -26.79 -13.00 14.32
CA ARG A 61 -26.12 -13.24 15.61
C ARG A 61 -24.61 -13.08 15.46
N PHE A 62 -23.95 -12.47 16.45
CA PHE A 62 -22.50 -12.24 16.47
C PHE A 62 -21.95 -11.41 15.29
N ARG A 63 -22.77 -10.50 14.73
CA ARG A 63 -22.41 -9.63 13.60
C ARG A 63 -21.03 -8.98 13.76
N LEU A 64 -20.72 -8.45 14.95
CA LEU A 64 -19.42 -7.84 15.23
C LEU A 64 -18.26 -8.83 15.14
N LEU A 65 -18.41 -10.04 15.71
CA LEU A 65 -17.37 -11.07 15.66
C LEU A 65 -17.12 -11.52 14.21
N ILE A 66 -18.19 -11.72 13.45
CA ILE A 66 -18.11 -12.11 12.03
C ILE A 66 -17.42 -11.01 11.23
N SER A 67 -17.76 -9.74 11.45
CA SER A 67 -17.09 -8.61 10.81
C SER A 67 -15.59 -8.60 11.09
N ILE A 68 -15.15 -8.83 12.34
CA ILE A 68 -13.72 -8.86 12.68
C ILE A 68 -13.03 -10.04 12.00
N LEU A 69 -13.65 -11.22 12.00
CA LEU A 69 -13.09 -12.41 11.36
C LEU A 69 -12.93 -12.21 9.85
N VAL A 70 -13.97 -11.69 9.18
CA VAL A 70 -13.94 -11.40 7.75
C VAL A 70 -12.91 -10.33 7.43
N PHE A 71 -12.73 -9.33 8.29
CA PHE A 71 -11.69 -8.30 8.11
C PHE A 71 -10.29 -8.92 8.10
N ILE A 72 -9.97 -9.74 9.11
CA ILE A 72 -8.67 -10.40 9.22
C ILE A 72 -8.45 -11.36 8.05
N LEU A 73 -9.45 -12.17 7.71
CA LEU A 73 -9.37 -13.12 6.60
C LEU A 73 -9.19 -12.41 5.25
N SER A 74 -9.91 -11.32 5.02
CA SER A 74 -9.80 -10.53 3.79
C SER A 74 -8.41 -9.91 3.67
N HIS A 75 -7.90 -9.31 4.75
CA HIS A 75 -6.54 -8.76 4.78
C HIS A 75 -5.48 -9.84 4.50
N TYR A 76 -5.61 -11.01 5.12
CA TYR A 76 -4.73 -12.15 4.87
C TYR A 76 -4.78 -12.64 3.42
N LEU A 77 -5.99 -12.81 2.86
CA LEU A 77 -6.16 -13.23 1.47
C LEU A 77 -5.55 -12.22 0.51
N ILE A 78 -5.68 -10.92 0.79
CA ILE A 78 -5.10 -9.88 -0.05
C ILE A 78 -3.58 -9.98 -0.10
N LEU A 79 -2.93 -10.19 1.05
CA LEU A 79 -1.48 -10.38 1.10
C LEU A 79 -1.04 -11.63 0.34
N ARG A 80 -1.79 -12.74 0.48
CA ARG A 80 -1.45 -14.01 -0.17
C ARG A 80 -1.68 -13.97 -1.68
N ILE A 81 -2.83 -13.48 -2.12
CA ILE A 81 -3.19 -13.33 -3.54
C ILE A 81 -2.28 -12.27 -4.16
N GLY A 82 -2.02 -11.16 -3.48
CA GLY A 82 -1.11 -10.12 -3.95
C GLY A 82 0.30 -10.66 -4.20
N GLY A 83 0.85 -11.46 -3.27
CA GLY A 83 2.15 -12.11 -3.46
C GLY A 83 2.17 -13.08 -4.66
N PHE A 84 1.09 -13.87 -4.83
CA PHE A 84 0.94 -14.76 -5.97
C PHE A 84 0.84 -14.00 -7.31
N LEU A 85 0.03 -12.94 -7.36
CA LEU A 85 -0.12 -12.11 -8.55
C LEU A 85 1.17 -11.38 -8.88
N ASN A 86 1.95 -10.96 -7.88
CA ASN A 86 3.25 -10.33 -8.11
C ASN A 86 4.22 -11.30 -8.81
N TYR A 87 4.26 -12.56 -8.37
CA TYR A 87 5.00 -13.60 -9.08
C TYR A 87 4.48 -13.81 -10.51
N LEU A 88 3.16 -13.83 -10.69
CA LEU A 88 2.52 -13.98 -12.01
C LEU A 88 2.85 -12.82 -12.96
N PHE A 89 3.00 -11.61 -12.44
CA PHE A 89 3.29 -10.39 -13.20
C PHE A 89 4.78 -10.03 -13.28
N ASN A 90 5.67 -10.90 -12.81
CA ASN A 90 7.12 -10.67 -12.84
C ASN A 90 7.72 -10.59 -14.26
N TRP A 91 6.91 -10.84 -15.30
CA TRP A 91 7.29 -10.65 -16.70
C TRP A 91 7.07 -9.21 -17.20
N LEU A 92 6.38 -8.35 -16.44
CA LEU A 92 6.20 -6.95 -16.82
C LEU A 92 7.54 -6.20 -16.79
N PRO A 93 7.78 -5.28 -17.74
CA PRO A 93 9.02 -4.53 -17.78
C PRO A 93 9.17 -3.65 -16.55
N ASP A 94 10.39 -3.55 -16.04
CA ASP A 94 10.71 -2.65 -14.95
C ASP A 94 10.61 -1.19 -15.39
N LEU A 95 10.24 -0.32 -14.46
CA LEU A 95 10.19 1.13 -14.65
C LEU A 95 11.59 1.70 -14.41
N PRO A 96 12.23 2.31 -15.43
CA PRO A 96 13.52 2.95 -15.26
C PRO A 96 13.35 4.28 -14.51
N ILE A 97 14.09 4.46 -13.43
CA ILE A 97 14.18 5.71 -12.68
C ILE A 97 15.62 6.17 -12.70
N THR A 98 15.85 7.31 -13.34
CA THR A 98 17.16 7.95 -13.37
C THR A 98 17.38 8.73 -12.08
N ILE A 99 18.44 8.41 -11.37
CA ILE A 99 18.90 9.17 -10.21
C ILE A 99 20.23 9.86 -10.52
N PHE A 100 20.33 11.11 -10.07
CA PHE A 100 21.56 11.89 -10.14
C PHE A 100 22.26 11.78 -8.79
N THR A 101 23.43 11.16 -8.76
CA THR A 101 24.25 11.06 -7.55
C THR A 101 25.44 12.01 -7.70
N GLU A 102 25.50 13.02 -6.84
CA GLU A 102 26.65 13.92 -6.78
C GLU A 102 27.74 13.29 -5.90
N SER A 103 28.87 12.98 -6.50
CA SER A 103 30.10 12.51 -5.83
C SER A 103 31.14 13.63 -5.87
N PRO A 104 32.13 13.66 -4.95
CA PRO A 104 33.26 14.60 -5.02
C PRO A 104 34.04 14.57 -6.36
N ALA A 105 33.84 13.54 -7.18
CA ALA A 105 34.43 13.38 -8.50
C ALA A 105 33.53 13.84 -9.69
N GLY A 106 32.32 14.33 -9.44
CA GLY A 106 31.36 14.79 -10.46
C GLY A 106 29.93 14.23 -10.28
N VAL A 107 29.02 14.64 -11.18
CA VAL A 107 27.64 14.13 -11.24
C VAL A 107 27.66 12.78 -11.95
N SER A 108 27.29 11.71 -11.24
CA SER A 108 27.13 10.37 -11.80
C SER A 108 25.65 10.07 -11.97
N GLU A 109 25.24 9.80 -13.20
CA GLU A 109 23.89 9.37 -13.55
C GLU A 109 23.80 7.84 -13.42
N SER A 110 22.84 7.36 -12.62
CA SER A 110 22.57 5.93 -12.46
C SER A 110 21.09 5.67 -12.70
N THR A 111 20.76 4.63 -13.46
CA THR A 111 19.38 4.20 -13.67
C THR A 111 19.07 3.02 -12.77
N ILE A 112 18.09 3.18 -11.88
CA ILE A 112 17.54 2.10 -11.06
C ILE A 112 16.27 1.59 -11.73
N TYR A 113 16.13 0.27 -11.82
CA TYR A 113 14.93 -0.38 -12.34
C TYR A 113 14.02 -0.76 -11.17
N ILE A 114 12.81 -0.20 -11.13
CA ILE A 114 11.79 -0.57 -10.13
C ILE A 114 10.80 -1.54 -10.77
N GLY A 115 10.54 -2.67 -10.11
CA GLY A 115 9.53 -3.63 -10.54
C GLY A 115 8.16 -2.97 -10.69
N SER A 116 7.56 -3.08 -11.88
CA SER A 116 6.23 -2.52 -12.17
C SER A 116 5.08 -3.42 -11.68
N ALA A 117 5.35 -4.72 -11.49
CA ALA A 117 4.38 -5.73 -11.07
C ALA A 117 3.60 -5.37 -9.78
N PRO A 118 4.23 -4.91 -8.68
CA PRO A 118 3.51 -4.57 -7.44
C PRO A 118 2.44 -3.50 -7.64
N PHE A 119 2.68 -2.52 -8.53
CA PHE A 119 1.72 -1.44 -8.79
C PHE A 119 0.47 -1.95 -9.50
N ILE A 120 0.64 -2.80 -10.51
CA ILE A 120 -0.47 -3.43 -11.23
C ILE A 120 -1.28 -4.33 -10.29
N VAL A 121 -0.60 -5.12 -9.46
CA VAL A 121 -1.24 -5.99 -8.47
C VAL A 121 -2.09 -5.18 -7.50
N ILE A 122 -1.57 -4.09 -6.94
CA ILE A 122 -2.32 -3.23 -6.01
C ILE A 122 -3.60 -2.71 -6.67
N VAL A 123 -3.50 -2.16 -7.89
CA VAL A 123 -4.65 -1.65 -8.62
C VAL A 123 -5.68 -2.75 -8.86
N LEU A 124 -5.24 -3.93 -9.31
CA LEU A 124 -6.13 -5.05 -9.59
C LEU A 124 -6.84 -5.54 -8.32
N MET A 125 -6.13 -5.61 -7.19
CA MET A 125 -6.72 -5.99 -5.90
C MET A 125 -7.73 -4.97 -5.39
N MET A 126 -7.45 -3.68 -5.53
CA MET A 126 -8.39 -2.61 -5.15
C MET A 126 -9.65 -2.64 -6.01
N VAL A 127 -9.50 -2.79 -7.32
CA VAL A 127 -10.63 -2.91 -8.26
C VAL A 127 -11.44 -4.17 -7.95
N GLY A 128 -10.79 -5.30 -7.69
CA GLY A 128 -11.45 -6.55 -7.29
C GLY A 128 -12.29 -6.40 -6.02
N LEU A 129 -11.72 -5.80 -4.96
CA LEU A 129 -12.45 -5.53 -3.73
C LEU A 129 -13.63 -4.56 -3.94
N PHE A 130 -13.44 -3.53 -4.76
CA PHE A 130 -14.50 -2.60 -5.10
C PHE A 130 -15.68 -3.32 -5.79
N PHE A 131 -15.41 -4.16 -6.79
CA PHE A 131 -16.46 -4.94 -7.45
C PHE A 131 -17.16 -5.93 -6.50
N LEU A 132 -16.41 -6.59 -5.62
CA LEU A 132 -16.99 -7.48 -4.61
C LEU A 132 -17.91 -6.71 -3.66
N ASN A 133 -17.50 -5.52 -3.23
CA ASN A 133 -18.32 -4.61 -2.43
C ASN A 133 -19.58 -4.19 -3.18
N SER A 134 -19.46 -3.72 -4.43
CA SER A 134 -20.61 -3.30 -5.23
C SER A 134 -21.61 -4.44 -5.45
N ARG A 135 -21.12 -5.66 -5.70
CA ARG A 135 -21.97 -6.84 -5.88
C ARG A 135 -22.69 -7.23 -4.59
N LEU A 136 -21.99 -7.23 -3.45
CA LEU A 136 -22.60 -7.53 -2.15
C LEU A 136 -23.64 -6.48 -1.77
N LEU A 137 -23.35 -5.21 -2.03
CA LEU A 137 -24.31 -4.12 -1.80
C LEU A 137 -25.57 -4.31 -2.63
N ALA A 138 -25.45 -4.65 -3.92
CA ALA A 138 -26.60 -4.94 -4.76
C ALA A 138 -27.45 -6.08 -4.19
N SER A 139 -26.81 -7.17 -3.73
CA SER A 139 -27.53 -8.29 -3.13
C SER A 139 -28.18 -8.01 -1.77
N ASP A 140 -27.68 -7.02 -1.02
CA ASP A 140 -28.28 -6.58 0.25
C ASP A 140 -29.49 -5.66 0.01
N VAL A 141 -29.47 -4.85 -1.06
CA VAL A 141 -30.56 -3.93 -1.44
C VAL A 141 -31.75 -4.66 -2.08
N ASP A 142 -31.51 -5.80 -2.74
CA ASP A 142 -32.56 -6.58 -3.40
C ASP A 142 -33.40 -7.45 -2.43
N VAL A 143 -33.11 -7.44 -1.12
CA VAL A 143 -33.85 -8.15 -0.05
C VAL A 143 -34.76 -7.19 0.70
#